data_AF-A0A2E9AG75-F1
#
_entry.id   AF-A0A2E9AG75-F1
#
_cell.length_a   1.000
_cell.length_b   1.000
_cell.length_c   1.000
_cell.angle_alpha   90.00
_cell.angle_beta   90.00
_cell.angle_gamma   90.00
#
_symmetry.space_group_name_H-M   'P 1'
#
loop_
_entity.id
_entity.type
_entity.pdbx_description
1 polymer ?
#
loop_
_entity_poly.entity_id
_entity_poly.type
_entity_poly.pdbx_seq_one_letter_code
_entity_poly.pdbx_strand_id
1 'polypeptide(L)'
;MPFEVRSTWIAIALCATAATMGGCTTDQPASALADRVETSPAMPLANERDPVLDLLDYAAQLRQATPEARARAVSLAREEVDNRADAHSYAHLALAFGTPGQRRYTPDEAARYAQRALSADNAHWSPAAVQYLSDLARLYTESVSNTAGGGPAADIEAAATSANKPLSPSAQDPGSQQRAHIRELERELHDARRKLRELAEIETRLGESTP
;
A
#
# COMPACT_ATOMS: atom_id res chain seq x y z
N MET A 1 32.27 16.17 -26.29
CA MET A 1 30.86 16.40 -26.62
C MET A 1 30.06 16.50 -25.31
N PRO A 2 30.01 17.66 -24.65
CA PRO A 2 29.17 17.84 -23.46
C PRO A 2 27.71 18.12 -23.87
N PHE A 3 26.79 17.30 -23.38
CA PHE A 3 25.35 17.52 -23.53
C PHE A 3 24.86 18.40 -22.37
N GLU A 4 24.50 19.64 -22.66
CA GLU A 4 23.76 20.53 -21.76
C GLU A 4 22.29 20.09 -21.70
N VAL A 5 21.83 19.59 -20.55
CA VAL A 5 20.41 19.35 -20.29
C VAL A 5 19.85 20.58 -19.57
N ARG A 6 19.10 21.40 -20.32
CA ARG A 6 18.42 22.59 -19.80
C ARG A 6 17.26 22.16 -18.87
N SER A 7 17.39 22.51 -17.59
CA SER A 7 16.33 22.41 -16.57
C SER A 7 15.25 23.45 -16.82
N THR A 8 14.05 23.02 -17.20
CA THR A 8 12.85 23.85 -17.25
C THR A 8 12.15 23.77 -15.90
N TRP A 9 12.29 24.82 -15.08
CA TRP A 9 11.55 24.99 -13.84
C TRP A 9 10.15 25.52 -14.16
N ILE A 10 9.11 24.71 -13.95
CA ILE A 10 7.71 25.16 -13.99
C ILE A 10 7.33 25.57 -12.57
N ALA A 11 7.24 26.88 -12.34
CA ALA A 11 6.69 27.47 -11.12
C ALA A 11 5.15 27.44 -11.21
N ILE A 12 4.51 26.66 -10.34
CA ILE A 12 3.05 26.68 -10.17
C ILE A 12 2.73 27.71 -9.07
N ALA A 13 2.26 28.88 -9.50
CA ALA A 13 1.72 29.90 -8.62
C ALA A 13 0.31 29.51 -8.18
N LEU A 14 0.14 29.21 -6.89
CA LEU A 14 -1.16 28.97 -6.27
C LEU A 14 -1.80 30.32 -5.91
N CYS A 15 -2.80 30.74 -6.67
CA CYS A 15 -3.62 31.92 -6.35
C CYS A 15 -4.60 31.56 -5.23
N ALA A 16 -4.40 32.12 -4.04
CA ALA A 16 -5.38 32.14 -2.96
C ALA A 16 -6.26 33.39 -3.11
N THR A 17 -7.51 33.21 -3.53
CA THR A 17 -8.54 34.27 -3.50
C THR A 17 -9.22 34.28 -2.14
N ALA A 18 -8.91 35.28 -1.33
CA ALA A 18 -9.65 35.66 -0.13
C ALA A 18 -10.66 36.76 -0.47
N ALA A 19 -11.94 36.47 -0.32
CA ALA A 19 -13.06 37.42 -0.25
C ALA A 19 -14.22 36.64 0.40
N THR A 20 -14.97 37.11 1.40
CA THR A 20 -15.56 38.44 1.57
C THR A 20 -15.94 38.67 3.03
N MET A 21 -15.92 39.95 3.41
CA MET A 21 -16.49 40.50 4.63
C MET A 21 -18.03 40.44 4.58
N GLY A 22 -18.68 40.30 5.73
CA GLY A 22 -20.13 40.44 5.86
C GLY A 22 -20.54 40.57 7.32
N GLY A 23 -20.42 41.77 7.87
CA GLY A 23 -20.94 42.12 9.18
C GLY A 23 -22.44 42.38 9.14
N CYS A 24 -23.16 41.89 10.14
CA CYS A 24 -24.46 42.40 10.56
C CYS A 24 -24.40 42.56 12.08
N THR A 25 -24.32 43.82 12.52
CA THR A 25 -24.51 44.23 13.91
C THR A 25 -26.00 44.17 14.22
N THR A 26 -26.43 43.19 15.00
CA THR A 26 -27.76 43.19 15.60
C THR A 26 -27.66 43.63 17.05
N ASP A 27 -28.36 44.72 17.31
CA ASP A 27 -28.65 45.39 18.58
C ASP A 27 -29.05 44.39 19.68
N GLN A 28 -28.41 44.46 20.85
CA GLN A 28 -28.74 43.62 22.01
C GLN A 28 -28.96 44.51 23.25
N PRO A 29 -30.19 44.55 23.80
CA PRO A 29 -30.42 45.24 25.06
C PRO A 29 -29.85 44.44 26.23
N ALA A 30 -29.25 45.17 27.18
CA ALA A 30 -28.80 44.66 28.45
C ALA A 30 -30.00 44.09 29.26
N SER A 31 -30.00 42.78 29.47
CA SER A 31 -30.78 42.12 30.51
C SER A 31 -29.84 41.53 31.55
N ALA A 32 -30.01 42.00 32.78
CA ALA A 32 -29.32 41.57 33.97
C ALA A 32 -29.71 40.13 34.36
N LEU A 33 -28.73 39.40 34.91
CA LEU A 33 -28.85 38.38 35.96
C LEU A 33 -30.06 37.43 35.87
N ALA A 34 -29.92 36.34 35.12
CA ALA A 34 -30.54 35.06 35.44
C ALA A 34 -29.78 33.91 34.77
N ASP A 35 -29.49 32.89 35.57
CA ASP A 35 -28.94 31.58 35.22
C ASP A 35 -27.54 31.49 34.61
N ARG A 36 -26.61 31.22 35.53
CA ARG A 36 -25.35 30.50 35.32
C ARG A 36 -25.64 29.12 34.72
N VAL A 37 -25.85 29.05 33.42
CA VAL A 37 -25.68 27.81 32.66
C VAL A 37 -24.18 27.56 32.60
N GLU A 38 -23.69 26.66 33.45
CA GLU A 38 -22.43 25.96 33.21
C GLU A 38 -22.59 25.13 31.93
N THR A 39 -22.45 25.79 30.77
CA THR A 39 -22.09 25.08 29.55
C THR A 39 -20.66 24.59 29.75
N SER A 40 -20.52 23.38 30.29
CA SER A 40 -19.32 22.57 30.08
C SER A 40 -18.95 22.67 28.60
N PRO A 41 -17.70 23.03 28.25
CA PRO A 41 -17.28 22.87 26.88
C PRO A 41 -17.35 21.38 26.58
N ALA A 42 -18.37 20.96 25.83
CA ALA A 42 -18.36 19.68 25.15
C ALA A 42 -17.11 19.73 24.26
N MET A 43 -16.02 19.13 24.75
CA MET A 43 -14.85 18.86 23.93
C MET A 43 -15.36 18.19 22.67
N PRO A 44 -15.08 18.71 21.46
CA PRO A 44 -15.29 17.92 20.27
C PRO A 44 -14.37 16.72 20.43
N LEU A 45 -14.94 15.56 20.76
CA LEU A 45 -14.30 14.29 20.49
C LEU A 45 -14.10 14.29 18.97
N ALA A 46 -12.92 14.74 18.54
CA ALA A 46 -12.47 14.44 17.19
C ALA A 46 -12.63 12.93 17.08
N ASN A 47 -13.49 12.46 16.19
CA ASN A 47 -13.62 11.04 15.92
C ASN A 47 -12.22 10.58 15.49
N GLU A 48 -11.46 10.00 16.43
CA GLU A 48 -10.19 9.38 16.13
C GLU A 48 -10.50 8.28 15.12
N ARG A 49 -10.09 8.52 13.89
CA ARG A 49 -10.29 7.59 12.80
C ARG A 49 -9.48 6.34 13.10
N ASP A 50 -10.07 5.17 12.84
CA ASP A 50 -9.38 3.90 13.05
C ASP A 50 -8.08 3.87 12.22
N PRO A 51 -6.90 3.64 12.85
CA PRO A 51 -5.62 3.66 12.15
C PRO A 51 -5.56 2.69 10.96
N VAL A 52 -6.33 1.59 10.98
CA VAL A 52 -6.38 0.68 9.82
C VAL A 52 -6.88 1.38 8.56
N LEU A 53 -7.83 2.32 8.70
CA LEU A 53 -8.39 3.04 7.56
C LEU A 53 -7.36 3.99 6.95
N ASP A 54 -6.53 4.62 7.79
CA ASP A 54 -5.46 5.50 7.31
C ASP A 54 -4.38 4.70 6.56
N LEU A 55 -4.02 3.51 7.06
CA LEU A 55 -3.11 2.59 6.35
C LEU A 55 -3.68 2.13 5.00
N LEU A 56 -4.97 1.80 4.95
CA LEU A 56 -5.64 1.37 3.72
C LEU A 56 -5.74 2.51 2.69
N ASP A 57 -6.04 3.73 3.14
CA ASP A 57 -6.05 4.92 2.29
C ASP A 57 -4.66 5.20 1.74
N TYR A 58 -3.63 5.14 2.58
CA TYR A 58 -2.25 5.33 2.15
C TYR A 58 -1.80 4.26 1.14
N ALA A 59 -2.12 2.99 1.38
CA ALA A 59 -1.87 1.90 0.43
C ALA A 59 -2.59 2.12 -0.91
N ALA A 60 -3.84 2.61 -0.88
CA ALA A 60 -4.61 2.93 -2.07
C ALA A 60 -3.97 4.08 -2.88
N GLN A 61 -3.48 5.12 -2.20
CA GLN A 61 -2.74 6.22 -2.81
C GLN A 61 -1.45 5.72 -3.49
N LEU A 62 -0.65 4.89 -2.81
CA LEU A 62 0.57 4.31 -3.37
C LEU A 62 0.31 3.45 -4.61
N ARG A 63 -0.80 2.71 -4.63
CA ARG A 63 -1.21 1.89 -5.78
C ARG A 63 -1.56 2.74 -7.01
N GLN A 64 -2.15 3.92 -6.82
CA GLN A 64 -2.52 4.83 -7.91
C GLN A 64 -1.37 5.77 -8.33
N ALA A 65 -0.34 5.91 -7.49
CA ALA A 65 0.78 6.79 -7.73
C ALA A 65 1.65 6.35 -8.94
N THR A 66 2.36 7.30 -9.55
CA THR A 66 3.41 6.97 -10.53
C THR A 66 4.63 6.35 -9.85
N PRO A 67 5.53 5.65 -10.57
CA PRO A 67 6.76 5.12 -9.99
C PRO A 67 7.62 6.16 -9.26
N GLU A 68 7.70 7.39 -9.78
CA GLU A 68 8.43 8.51 -9.18
C GLU A 68 7.74 9.00 -7.91
N ALA A 69 6.41 9.05 -7.90
CA ALA A 69 5.65 9.42 -6.72
C ALA A 69 5.79 8.38 -5.59
N ARG A 70 5.81 7.08 -5.92
CA ARG A 70 6.10 6.03 -4.92
C ARG A 70 7.52 6.14 -4.35
N ALA A 71 8.52 6.39 -5.20
CA ALA A 71 9.89 6.61 -4.73
C ALA A 71 10.01 7.81 -3.79
N ARG A 72 9.28 8.90 -4.06
CA ARG A 72 9.18 10.05 -3.15
C ARG A 72 8.48 9.69 -1.84
N ALA A 73 7.43 8.88 -1.88
CA ALA A 73 6.74 8.41 -0.68
C ALA A 73 7.67 7.62 0.25
N VAL A 74 8.58 6.80 -0.30
CA VAL A 74 9.64 6.14 0.50
C VAL A 74 10.55 7.17 1.17
N SER A 75 11.00 8.21 0.45
CA SER A 75 11.83 9.27 1.03
C SER A 75 11.12 10.02 2.15
N LEU A 76 9.85 10.41 1.95
CA LEU A 76 9.05 11.10 2.95
C LEU A 76 8.78 10.23 4.18
N ALA A 77 8.46 8.94 3.99
CA ALA A 77 8.26 8.03 5.10
C ALA A 77 9.54 7.78 5.91
N ARG A 78 10.73 7.78 5.25
CA ARG A 78 12.01 7.73 5.97
C ARG A 78 12.24 8.99 6.80
N GLU A 79 12.02 10.15 6.21
CA GLU A 79 12.10 11.43 6.93
C GLU A 79 11.12 11.49 8.11
N GLU A 80 9.91 10.94 7.95
CA GLU A 80 8.93 10.84 9.04
C GLU A 80 9.46 9.96 10.19
N VAL A 81 10.05 8.80 9.88
CA VAL A 81 10.68 7.93 10.90
C VAL A 81 11.86 8.62 11.58
N ASP A 82 12.69 9.34 10.83
CA ASP A 82 13.84 10.08 11.37
C ASP A 82 13.40 11.20 12.32
N ASN A 83 12.28 11.87 12.01
CA ASN A 83 11.70 12.92 12.85
C ASN A 83 10.93 12.36 14.05
N ARG A 84 10.22 11.25 13.84
CA ARG A 84 9.33 10.62 14.83
C ARG A 84 9.26 9.10 14.60
N ALA A 85 10.09 8.37 15.33
CA ALA A 85 10.14 6.92 15.27
C ALA A 85 9.01 6.28 16.11
N ASP A 86 7.82 6.17 15.53
CA ASP A 86 6.65 5.53 16.13
C ASP A 86 6.04 4.46 15.21
N ALA A 87 5.04 3.73 15.69
CA ALA A 87 4.45 2.67 14.86
C ALA A 87 3.80 3.17 13.59
N HIS A 88 3.22 4.36 13.58
CA HIS A 88 2.55 4.88 12.39
C HIS A 88 3.56 5.17 11.30
N SER A 89 4.66 5.86 11.64
CA SER A 89 5.74 6.15 10.69
C SER A 89 6.41 4.87 10.19
N TYR A 90 6.62 3.87 11.06
CA TYR A 90 7.10 2.55 10.64
C TYR A 90 6.12 1.81 9.72
N ALA A 91 4.82 1.88 9.97
CA ALA A 91 3.80 1.24 9.14
C ALA A 91 3.71 1.88 7.75
N HIS A 92 3.74 3.22 7.68
CA HIS A 92 3.83 3.96 6.42
C HIS A 92 5.09 3.60 5.65
N LEU A 93 6.23 3.51 6.32
CA LEU A 93 7.48 3.13 5.69
C LEU A 93 7.44 1.69 5.16
N ALA A 94 6.85 0.76 5.91
CA ALA A 94 6.63 -0.62 5.47
C ALA A 94 5.80 -0.69 4.16
N LEU A 95 4.69 0.04 4.12
CA LEU A 95 3.82 0.13 2.92
C LEU A 95 4.55 0.75 1.73
N ALA A 96 5.33 1.81 1.97
CA ALA A 96 6.08 2.49 0.92
C ALA A 96 7.13 1.55 0.28
N PHE A 97 7.84 0.74 1.07
CA PHE A 97 8.79 -0.25 0.54
C PHE A 97 8.10 -1.43 -0.15
N GLY A 98 6.97 -1.87 0.39
CA GLY A 98 6.22 -3.03 -0.06
C GLY A 98 5.40 -2.82 -1.33
N THR A 99 5.33 -1.59 -1.86
CA THR A 99 4.55 -1.32 -3.07
C THR A 99 5.32 -1.74 -4.33
N PRO A 100 4.79 -2.68 -5.14
CA PRO A 100 5.47 -3.18 -6.34
C PRO A 100 5.60 -2.11 -7.42
N GLY A 101 6.51 -2.33 -8.38
CA GLY A 101 6.65 -1.45 -9.56
C GLY A 101 7.36 -0.13 -9.30
N GLN A 102 8.23 -0.08 -8.28
CA GLN A 102 9.19 1.01 -8.07
C GLN A 102 10.63 0.48 -8.09
N ARG A 103 11.60 1.34 -8.41
CA ARG A 103 13.03 0.95 -8.48
C ARG A 103 13.60 0.47 -7.14
N ARG A 104 12.99 0.86 -6.02
CA ARG A 104 13.41 0.53 -4.64
C ARG A 104 12.40 -0.37 -3.94
N TYR A 105 11.80 -1.30 -4.69
CA TYR A 105 10.93 -2.31 -4.10
C TYR A 105 11.79 -3.28 -3.29
N THR A 106 11.63 -3.27 -1.97
CA THR A 106 12.42 -4.07 -1.00
C THR A 106 11.46 -4.74 -0.02
N PRO A 107 10.87 -5.90 -0.39
CA PRO A 107 9.90 -6.59 0.45
C PRO A 107 10.49 -7.04 1.80
N ASP A 108 11.80 -7.28 1.87
CA ASP A 108 12.52 -7.57 3.11
C ASP A 108 12.54 -6.38 4.07
N GLU A 109 12.79 -5.16 3.57
CA GLU A 109 12.69 -3.94 4.37
C GLU A 109 11.25 -3.68 4.79
N ALA A 110 10.28 -3.90 3.89
CA ALA A 110 8.85 -3.79 4.19
C ALA A 110 8.43 -4.69 5.37
N ALA A 111 8.81 -5.98 5.33
CA ALA A 111 8.53 -6.93 6.41
C ALA A 111 9.16 -6.49 7.73
N ARG A 112 10.42 -6.03 7.70
CA ARG A 112 11.15 -5.56 8.88
C ARG A 112 10.47 -4.34 9.52
N TYR A 113 10.04 -3.37 8.72
CA TYR A 113 9.38 -2.18 9.24
C TYR A 113 7.96 -2.46 9.74
N ALA A 114 7.24 -3.41 9.13
CA ALA A 114 5.94 -3.86 9.65
C ALA A 114 6.09 -4.52 11.04
N GLN A 115 7.12 -5.35 11.23
CA GLN A 115 7.43 -5.92 12.55
C GLN A 115 7.84 -4.85 13.57
N ARG A 116 8.62 -3.83 13.14
CA ARG A 116 8.97 -2.69 14.01
C ARG A 116 7.73 -1.89 14.41
N ALA A 117 6.79 -1.67 13.49
CA ALA A 117 5.52 -1.04 13.82
C ALA A 117 4.73 -1.84 14.85
N LEU A 118 4.64 -3.17 14.71
CA LEU A 118 4.00 -4.04 15.70
C LEU A 118 4.69 -4.04 17.07
N SER A 119 6.01 -3.81 17.11
CA SER A 119 6.81 -3.85 18.34
C SER A 119 6.96 -2.48 19.01
N ALA A 120 6.63 -1.39 18.33
CA ALA A 120 6.65 -0.06 18.90
C ALA A 120 5.52 0.12 19.94
N ASP A 121 5.62 1.14 20.79
CA ASP A 121 4.59 1.44 21.79
C ASP A 121 3.38 2.14 21.15
N ASN A 122 2.24 1.45 21.17
CA ASN A 122 1.10 1.87 20.35
C ASN A 122 -0.26 1.63 21.02
N ALA A 123 -0.54 2.36 22.09
CA ALA A 123 -1.84 2.32 22.79
C ALA A 123 -3.08 2.51 21.89
N HIS A 124 -2.92 2.98 20.65
CA HIS A 124 -3.99 3.38 19.73
C HIS A 124 -4.20 2.41 18.55
N TRP A 125 -3.45 1.31 18.45
CA TRP A 125 -3.68 0.35 17.35
C TRP A 125 -4.96 -0.42 17.57
N SER A 126 -5.87 -0.33 16.59
CA SER A 126 -7.03 -1.21 16.56
C SER A 126 -6.61 -2.65 16.30
N PRO A 127 -7.39 -3.66 16.76
CA PRO A 127 -7.13 -5.05 16.43
C PRO A 127 -7.05 -5.32 14.92
N ALA A 128 -7.82 -4.58 14.12
CA ALA A 128 -7.78 -4.66 12.67
C ALA A 128 -6.45 -4.18 12.10
N ALA A 129 -5.90 -3.08 12.62
CA ALA A 129 -4.60 -2.55 12.20
C ALA A 129 -3.46 -3.53 12.56
N VAL A 130 -3.50 -4.14 13.75
CA VAL A 130 -2.55 -5.17 14.18
C VAL A 130 -2.60 -6.39 13.25
N GLN A 131 -3.80 -6.88 12.94
CA GLN A 131 -4.00 -8.01 12.03
C GLN A 131 -3.47 -7.68 10.64
N TYR A 132 -3.82 -6.51 10.11
CA TYR A 132 -3.37 -6.04 8.80
C TYR A 132 -1.84 -6.01 8.69
N LEU A 133 -1.14 -5.44 9.68
CA LEU A 133 0.32 -5.42 9.69
C LEU A 133 0.93 -6.81 9.84
N SER A 134 0.30 -7.69 10.62
CA SER A 134 0.78 -9.07 10.80
C SER A 134 0.69 -9.84 9.48
N ASP A 135 -0.44 -9.72 8.77
CA ASP A 135 -0.62 -10.32 7.45
C ASP A 135 0.35 -9.74 6.42
N LEU A 136 0.59 -8.43 6.47
CA LEU A 136 1.55 -7.75 5.61
C LEU A 136 2.99 -8.24 5.85
N ALA A 137 3.42 -8.31 7.11
CA ALA A 137 4.75 -8.82 7.48
C ALA A 137 4.94 -10.28 7.04
N ARG A 138 3.92 -11.12 7.24
CA ARG A 138 3.92 -12.52 6.80
C ARG A 138 4.05 -12.63 5.28
N LEU A 139 3.19 -11.92 4.54
CA LEU A 139 3.16 -11.96 3.08
C LEU A 139 4.51 -11.55 2.47
N TYR A 140 5.11 -10.47 2.96
CA TYR A 140 6.40 -10.04 2.44
C TYR A 140 7.55 -10.98 2.80
N THR A 141 7.52 -11.56 4.00
CA THR A 141 8.51 -12.59 4.40
C THR A 141 8.41 -13.81 3.47
N GLU A 142 7.20 -14.31 3.21
CA GLU A 142 6.95 -15.42 2.29
C GLU A 142 7.43 -15.10 0.86
N SER A 143 7.22 -13.86 0.38
CA SER A 143 7.67 -13.44 -0.95
C SER A 143 9.19 -13.48 -1.12
N VAL A 144 9.94 -13.16 -0.06
CA VAL A 144 11.41 -13.21 -0.04
C VAL A 144 11.88 -14.66 -0.03
N SER A 145 11.29 -15.52 0.81
CA SER A 145 11.63 -16.95 0.89
C SER A 145 11.41 -17.67 -0.44
N ASN A 146 10.32 -17.36 -1.14
CA ASN A 146 10.02 -17.94 -2.46
C ASN A 146 11.00 -17.49 -3.56
N THR A 147 11.58 -16.30 -3.43
CA THR A 147 12.59 -15.80 -4.36
C THR A 147 13.97 -16.43 -4.09
N ALA A 148 14.32 -16.63 -2.81
CA ALA A 148 15.59 -17.23 -2.42
C ALA A 148 15.67 -18.75 -2.66
N GLY A 149 14.54 -19.47 -2.60
CA GLY A 149 14.48 -20.93 -2.80
C GLY A 149 14.51 -21.41 -4.26
N GLY A 150 14.55 -20.49 -5.24
CA GLY A 150 14.39 -20.81 -6.67
C GLY A 150 15.63 -20.65 -7.56
N GLY A 151 16.84 -20.50 -6.99
CA GLY A 151 18.07 -20.30 -7.76
C GLY A 151 18.92 -21.58 -7.91
N PRO A 152 19.21 -22.06 -9.14
CA PRO A 152 20.14 -23.17 -9.39
C PRO A 152 21.59 -22.67 -9.31
N ALA A 153 22.02 -22.20 -8.13
CA ALA A 153 23.37 -21.65 -7.93
C ALA A 153 24.18 -22.41 -6.87
N ALA A 154 23.61 -23.41 -6.19
CA ALA A 154 24.34 -24.24 -5.23
C ALA A 154 25.05 -25.46 -5.85
N ASP A 155 24.80 -25.77 -7.13
CA ASP A 155 25.31 -27.00 -7.76
C ASP A 155 26.53 -26.81 -8.67
N ILE A 156 27.09 -25.59 -8.80
CA ILE A 156 28.20 -25.34 -9.73
C ILE A 156 29.60 -25.53 -9.10
N GLU A 157 29.75 -25.50 -7.78
CA GLU A 157 31.07 -25.69 -7.13
C GLU A 157 31.38 -27.14 -6.70
N ALA A 158 30.47 -28.10 -6.90
CA ALA A 158 30.72 -29.52 -6.59
C ALA A 158 31.03 -30.39 -7.83
N ALA A 159 31.14 -29.80 -9.03
CA ALA A 159 31.27 -30.54 -10.29
C ALA A 159 32.71 -30.66 -10.83
N ALA A 160 33.73 -30.58 -9.97
CA ALA A 160 35.13 -30.80 -10.37
C ALA A 160 35.70 -32.16 -9.93
N THR A 161 34.90 -33.08 -9.40
CA THR A 161 35.40 -34.44 -9.11
C THR A 161 34.30 -35.49 -9.25
N SER A 162 34.65 -36.60 -9.89
CA SER A 162 33.84 -37.81 -10.10
C SER A 162 32.93 -37.83 -11.33
N ALA A 163 33.58 -38.04 -12.47
CA ALA A 163 33.04 -38.85 -13.55
C ALA A 163 32.65 -40.26 -13.06
N ASN A 164 31.59 -40.81 -13.68
CA ASN A 164 31.06 -42.19 -13.63
C ASN A 164 30.02 -42.55 -12.56
N LYS A 165 28.71 -42.43 -12.89
CA LYS A 165 27.69 -43.50 -12.73
C LYS A 165 26.35 -43.12 -13.44
N PRO A 166 25.56 -44.07 -13.99
CA PRO A 166 24.57 -43.78 -15.02
C PRO A 166 23.18 -43.40 -14.51
N LEU A 167 22.43 -42.79 -15.43
CA LEU A 167 21.02 -42.39 -15.43
C LEU A 167 20.10 -43.10 -14.41
N SER A 168 19.36 -42.29 -13.66
CA SER A 168 18.00 -42.59 -13.19
C SER A 168 17.10 -41.38 -13.46
N PRO A 169 15.91 -41.56 -14.07
CA PRO A 169 14.99 -40.47 -14.36
C PRO A 169 13.98 -40.33 -13.22
N SER A 170 14.13 -39.33 -12.37
CA SER A 170 13.05 -38.71 -11.59
C SER A 170 13.61 -37.59 -10.73
N ALA A 171 13.78 -36.42 -11.34
CA ALA A 171 13.75 -35.17 -10.61
C ALA A 171 12.62 -34.36 -11.25
N GLN A 172 11.44 -34.43 -10.63
CA GLN A 172 10.35 -33.52 -10.94
C GLN A 172 10.84 -32.11 -10.61
N ASP A 173 11.19 -31.37 -11.64
CA ASP A 173 11.59 -29.97 -11.53
C ASP A 173 10.42 -29.19 -10.89
N PRO A 174 10.54 -28.68 -9.65
CA PRO A 174 9.46 -27.96 -8.97
C PRO A 174 9.00 -26.73 -9.76
N GLY A 175 9.88 -26.16 -10.60
CA GLY A 175 9.53 -25.08 -11.51
C GLY A 175 8.55 -25.49 -12.61
N SER A 176 8.51 -26.76 -13.00
CA SER A 176 7.57 -27.26 -14.02
C SER A 176 6.13 -27.34 -13.51
N GLN A 177 5.95 -27.76 -12.25
CA GLN A 177 4.64 -27.82 -11.59
C GLN A 177 4.08 -26.41 -11.35
N GLN A 178 4.92 -25.49 -10.89
CA GLN A 178 4.52 -24.09 -10.68
C GLN A 178 4.12 -23.42 -12.01
N ARG A 179 4.86 -23.66 -13.09
CA ARG A 179 4.51 -23.16 -14.44
C ARG A 179 3.27 -23.81 -15.03
N ALA A 180 2.97 -25.05 -14.66
CA ALA A 180 1.71 -25.70 -15.06
C ALA A 180 0.53 -25.07 -14.30
N HIS A 181 0.69 -24.83 -13.00
CA HIS A 181 -0.32 -24.19 -12.18
C HIS A 181 -0.62 -22.75 -12.61
N ILE A 182 0.41 -21.95 -12.94
CA ILE A 182 0.21 -20.59 -13.47
C ILE A 182 -0.60 -20.62 -14.77
N ARG A 183 -0.28 -21.55 -15.69
CA ARG A 183 -1.04 -21.71 -16.94
C ARG A 183 -2.48 -22.19 -16.73
N GLU A 184 -2.75 -22.90 -15.64
CA GLU A 184 -4.13 -23.23 -15.24
C GLU A 184 -4.88 -21.97 -14.80
N LEU A 185 -4.31 -21.21 -13.87
CA LEU A 185 -4.93 -19.98 -13.38
C LEU A 185 -5.16 -18.96 -14.48
N GLU A 186 -4.25 -18.84 -15.45
CA GLU A 186 -4.42 -17.98 -16.62
C GLU A 186 -5.61 -18.40 -17.50
N ARG A 187 -5.84 -19.72 -17.66
CA ARG A 187 -7.00 -20.24 -18.38
C ARG A 187 -8.30 -19.96 -17.63
N GLU A 188 -8.33 -20.23 -16.32
CA GLU A 188 -9.51 -19.95 -15.49
C GLU A 188 -9.89 -18.46 -15.53
N LEU A 189 -8.91 -17.56 -15.48
CA LEU A 189 -9.13 -16.12 -15.55
C LEU A 189 -9.68 -15.72 -16.94
N HIS A 190 -9.17 -16.31 -18.01
CA HIS A 190 -9.67 -16.06 -19.35
C HIS A 190 -11.13 -16.52 -19.50
N ASP A 191 -11.47 -17.70 -18.98
CA ASP A 191 -12.84 -18.23 -19.01
C ASP A 191 -13.80 -17.41 -18.14
N ALA A 192 -13.37 -16.96 -16.97
CA ALA A 192 -14.16 -16.07 -16.12
C ALA A 192 -14.46 -14.74 -16.83
N ARG A 193 -13.47 -14.15 -17.53
CA ARG A 193 -13.66 -12.93 -18.32
C ARG A 193 -14.63 -13.14 -19.49
N ARG A 194 -14.57 -14.31 -20.16
CA ARG A 194 -15.53 -14.65 -21.22
C ARG A 194 -16.95 -14.73 -20.65
N LYS A 195 -17.15 -15.47 -19.55
CA LYS A 195 -18.46 -15.62 -18.90
C LYS A 195 -19.06 -14.29 -18.46
N LEU A 196 -18.26 -13.39 -17.90
CA LEU A 196 -18.73 -12.05 -17.54
C LEU A 196 -19.20 -11.24 -18.75
N ARG A 197 -18.54 -11.38 -19.90
CA ARG A 197 -18.96 -10.71 -21.14
C ARG A 197 -20.27 -11.30 -21.67
N GLU A 198 -20.41 -12.62 -21.65
CA GLU A 198 -21.65 -13.31 -22.04
C GLU A 198 -22.83 -12.91 -21.14
N LEU A 199 -22.61 -12.82 -19.83
CA LEU A 199 -23.64 -12.35 -18.89
C LEU A 199 -24.04 -10.89 -19.16
N ALA A 200 -23.08 -10.01 -19.45
CA ALA A 200 -23.36 -8.62 -19.80
C ALA A 200 -24.18 -8.51 -21.11
N GLU A 201 -23.91 -9.35 -22.10
CA GLU A 201 -24.69 -9.39 -23.35
C GLU A 201 -26.12 -9.93 -23.14
N ILE A 202 -26.31 -10.87 -22.22
CA ILE A 202 -27.63 -11.35 -21.83
C ILE A 202 -28.40 -10.23 -21.11
N GLU A 203 -27.74 -9.49 -20.21
CA GLU A 203 -28.33 -8.36 -19.49
C GLU A 203 -28.80 -7.26 -20.44
N THR A 204 -27.98 -6.88 -21.43
CA THR A 204 -28.39 -5.88 -22.44
C THR A 204 -29.59 -6.36 -23.26
N ARG A 205 -29.60 -7.62 -23.71
CA ARG A 205 -30.73 -8.20 -24.46
C ARG A 205 -32.02 -8.26 -23.64
N LEU A 206 -31.93 -8.56 -22.34
CA LEU A 206 -33.08 -8.57 -21.44
C LEU A 206 -33.60 -7.14 -21.18
N GLY A 207 -32.69 -6.17 -21.02
CA GLY A 207 -33.04 -4.76 -20.86
C GLY A 207 -33.77 -4.19 -22.08
N GLU A 208 -33.38 -4.59 -23.30
CA GLU A 208 -34.03 -4.17 -24.55
C GLU A 208 -35.35 -4.90 -24.85
N SER A 209 -35.57 -6.08 -24.27
CA SER A 209 -36.77 -6.92 -24.50
C SER A 209 -37.91 -6.65 -23.52
N THR A 210 -37.80 -5.66 -22.65
CA THR A 210 -38.85 -5.28 -21.69
C THR A 210 -39.63 -4.08 -22.26
N PRO A 211 -40.85 -4.28 -22.79
CA PRO A 211 -41.67 -3.21 -23.39
C PRO A 211 -42.29 -2.24 -22.37
#